data_AF-A0A1H9QKA5-F1
#
_entry.id   AF-A0A1H9QKA5-F1
#
_cell.length_a   1.000
_cell.length_b   1.000
_cell.length_c   1.000
_cell.angle_alpha   90.00
_cell.angle_beta   90.00
_cell.angle_gamma   90.00
#
_symmetry.space_group_name_H-M   'P 1'
#
loop_
_entity.id
_entity.type
_entity.pdbx_description
1 polymer ?
#
loop_
_entity_poly.entity_id
_entity_poly.type
_entity_poly.pdbx_seq_one_letter_code
_entity_poly.pdbx_strand_id
1 'polypeptide(L)' 'MATKTATTATTAAERELRVAEAIHSGEMEGLSVTAAGRQDAQEYVAGRINSDELVSRTRARYDLD' A
#
# COMPACT_ATOMS: atom_id res chain seq x y z
N MET A 1 28.93 -9.98 -11.67
CA MET A 1 28.50 -10.42 -10.32
C MET A 1 27.05 -10.00 -10.15
N ALA A 2 26.09 -10.89 -10.40
CA ALA A 2 24.67 -10.59 -10.21
C ALA A 2 24.33 -10.84 -8.74
N THR A 3 24.13 -9.78 -7.95
CA THR A 3 23.61 -9.91 -6.59
C THR A 3 22.15 -10.34 -6.69
N LYS A 4 21.89 -11.61 -6.42
CA LYS A 4 20.56 -12.17 -6.27
C LYS A 4 20.00 -11.59 -4.96
N THR A 5 19.34 -10.44 -5.03
CA THR A 5 18.67 -9.84 -3.87
C THR A 5 17.65 -10.88 -3.39
N ALA A 6 17.91 -11.47 -2.22
CA ALA A 6 16.90 -12.26 -1.55
C ALA A 6 15.81 -11.27 -1.12
N THR A 7 14.76 -11.14 -1.93
CA THR A 7 13.57 -10.38 -1.57
C THR A 7 12.89 -11.14 -0.45
N THR A 8 13.23 -10.83 0.80
CA THR A 8 12.43 -11.28 1.94
C THR A 8 11.02 -10.78 1.71
N ALA A 9 10.07 -11.69 1.54
CA ALA A 9 8.68 -11.33 1.34
C ALA A 9 8.19 -10.55 2.57
N THR A 10 7.73 -9.31 2.38
CA THR A 10 7.16 -8.51 3.46
C THR A 10 5.93 -9.23 4.01
N THR A 11 5.96 -9.51 5.31
CA THR A 11 4.90 -10.18 6.05
C THR A 11 3.63 -9.32 6.12
N ALA A 12 2.48 -9.93 6.40
CA ALA A 12 1.23 -9.20 6.57
C ALA A 12 1.33 -8.13 7.69
N ALA A 13 1.93 -8.47 8.84
CA ALA A 13 2.10 -7.55 9.96
C ALA A 13 2.96 -6.32 9.59
N GLU A 14 4.02 -6.53 8.80
CA GLU A 14 4.86 -5.45 8.28
C GLU A 14 4.12 -4.57 7.27
N ARG A 15 3.13 -5.11 6.54
CA ARG A 15 2.27 -4.32 5.65
C ARG A 15 1.22 -3.56 6.44
N GLU A 16 0.63 -4.17 7.47
CA GLU A 16 -0.33 -3.51 8.38
C GLU A 16 0.30 -2.30 9.04
N LEU A 17 1.52 -2.45 9.57
CA LEU A 17 2.25 -1.34 10.18
C LEU A 17 2.45 -0.19 9.19
N ARG A 18 2.94 -0.48 7.99
CA ARG A 18 3.15 0.55 6.95
C ARG A 18 1.85 1.25 6.55
N VAL A 19 0.74 0.51 6.43
CA VAL A 19 -0.57 1.09 6.11
C VAL A 19 -1.05 1.99 7.25
N ALA A 20 -0.91 1.57 8.50
CA ALA A 20 -1.28 2.36 9.67
C ALA A 20 -0.46 3.66 9.75
N GLU A 21 0.86 3.58 9.56
CA GLU A 21 1.76 4.74 9.54
C GLU A 21 1.40 5.72 8.40
N ALA A 22 1.14 5.22 7.19
CA ALA A 22 0.76 6.05 6.05
C ALA A 22 -0.59 6.76 6.26
N ILE A 23 -1.59 6.05 6.79
CA ILE A 23 -2.89 6.64 7.14
C ILE A 23 -2.70 7.71 8.21
N HIS A 24 -1.98 7.40 9.28
CA HIS A 24 -1.74 8.34 10.37
C HIS A 24 -1.00 9.59 9.91
N SER A 25 0.04 9.44 9.07
CA SER A 25 0.76 10.56 8.48
C SER A 25 -0.18 11.46 7.65
N GLY A 26 -1.06 10.87 6.84
CA GLY A 26 -2.05 11.64 6.10
C GLY A 26 -3.05 12.36 7.00
N GLU A 27 -3.53 11.70 8.06
CA GLU A 27 -4.44 12.30 9.05
C GLU A 27 -3.80 13.50 9.76
N MET A 28 -2.49 13.44 10.05
CA MET A 28 -1.73 14.57 10.60
C MET A 28 -1.65 15.77 9.64
N GLU A 29 -1.80 15.54 8.33
CA GLU A 29 -1.88 16.57 7.29
C GLU A 29 -3.33 17.01 6.98
N GLY A 30 -4.31 16.49 7.73
CA GLY A 30 -5.73 16.77 7.50
C GLY A 30 -6.32 16.01 6.31
N LEU A 31 -5.61 15.01 5.78
CA LEU A 31 -6.08 14.13 4.72
C LEU A 31 -6.80 12.91 5.30
N SER A 32 -7.66 12.29 4.49
CA SER A 32 -8.34 11.06 4.87
C SER A 32 -8.34 10.06 3.72
N VAL A 33 -8.10 8.79 4.04
CA VAL A 33 -8.18 7.71 3.05
C VAL A 33 -9.64 7.32 2.83
N THR A 34 -10.05 7.35 1.56
CA THR A 34 -11.40 6.96 1.13
C THR A 34 -11.70 5.48 1.46
N ALA A 35 -12.97 5.11 1.51
CA ALA A 35 -13.37 3.72 1.74
C ALA A 35 -12.75 2.75 0.70
N ALA A 36 -12.71 3.16 -0.58
CA ALA A 36 -12.08 2.37 -1.64
C ALA A 36 -10.57 2.22 -1.42
N GLY A 37 -9.87 3.29 -1.01
CA GLY A 37 -8.45 3.21 -0.67
C GLY A 37 -8.17 2.32 0.55
N ARG A 38 -9.05 2.32 1.55
CA ARG A 38 -8.95 1.40 2.70
C ARG A 38 -9.13 -0.06 2.29
N GLN A 39 -10.04 -0.34 1.34
CA GLN A 39 -10.22 -1.70 0.82
C GLN A 39 -8.97 -2.19 0.08
N ASP A 40 -8.40 -1.36 -0.81
CA ASP A 40 -7.15 -1.73 -1.50
C ASP A 40 -6.00 -1.95 -0.51
N ALA A 41 -5.90 -1.13 0.54
CA ALA A 41 -4.90 -1.30 1.59
C ALA A 41 -5.07 -2.64 2.35
N GLN A 42 -6.30 -3.09 2.58
CA GLN A 42 -6.58 -4.41 3.16
C GLN A 42 -6.19 -5.55 2.21
N GLU A 43 -6.45 -5.40 0.90
CA GLU A 43 -6.01 -6.38 -0.10
C GLU A 43 -4.48 -6.46 -0.17
N TYR A 44 -3.79 -5.32 -0.03
CA TYR A 44 -2.34 -5.27 0.04
C TYR A 44 -1.80 -5.95 1.30
N VAL A 45 -2.39 -5.67 2.46
CA VAL A 45 -2.07 -6.34 3.74
C VAL A 45 -2.25 -7.85 3.64
N ALA A 46 -3.36 -8.30 3.07
CA ALA A 46 -3.67 -9.72 2.87
C ALA A 46 -2.77 -10.40 1.82
N GLY A 47 -1.90 -9.66 1.14
CA GLY A 47 -1.01 -10.19 0.12
C GLY A 47 -1.69 -10.53 -1.20
N ARG A 48 -2.93 -10.09 -1.41
CA ARG A 48 -3.67 -10.32 -2.67
C ARG A 48 -3.17 -9.41 -3.79
N ILE A 49 -2.72 -8.20 -3.43
CA ILE A 49 -2.07 -7.25 -4.33
C ILE A 49 -0.69 -6.86 -3.79
N ASN A 50 0.20 -6.44 -4.69
CA ASN A 50 1.50 -5.87 -4.32
C ASN A 50 1.40 -4.33 -4.24
N SER A 51 2.50 -3.68 -3.85
CA SER A 51 2.56 -2.22 -3.72
C SER A 51 2.34 -1.49 -5.05
N ASP A 52 2.83 -2.04 -6.15
CA ASP A 52 2.72 -1.42 -7.48
C ASP A 52 1.27 -1.43 -7.96
N GLU A 53 0.55 -2.53 -7.71
CA GLU A 53 -0.88 -2.64 -8.00
C GLU A 53 -1.70 -1.70 -7.10
N LEU A 54 -1.37 -1.56 -5.80
CA LEU A 54 -2.01 -0.60 -4.91
C LEU A 54 -1.90 0.84 -5.44
N VAL A 55 -0.71 1.22 -5.94
CA VAL A 55 -0.49 2.53 -6.56
C VAL A 55 -1.26 2.65 -7.87
N SER A 56 -1.20 1.65 -8.75
CA SER A 56 -1.89 1.66 -10.04
C SER A 56 -3.40 1.81 -9.89
N ARG A 57 -4.04 1.09 -8.96
CA ARG A 57 -5.48 1.25 -8.66
C ARG A 57 -5.81 2.66 -8.17
N THR A 58 -4.92 3.25 -7.38
CA THR A 58 -5.09 4.63 -6.91
C THR A 58 -4.99 5.61 -8.07
N ARG A 59 -4.01 5.44 -8.97
CA ARG A 59 -3.84 6.31 -10.14
C ARG A 59 -5.01 6.21 -11.11
N ALA A 60 -5.42 4.99 -11.46
CA ALA A 60 -6.56 4.74 -12.34
C ALA A 60 -7.86 5.34 -11.78
N ARG A 61 -8.08 5.29 -10.45
CA ARG A 61 -9.25 5.89 -9.80
C ARG A 61 -9.34 7.41 -9.98
N TYR A 62 -8.20 8.08 -10.11
CA TYR A 62 -8.09 9.53 -10.22
C TYR A 62 -7.62 9.99 -11.60
N ASP A 63 -7.66 9.10 -12.61
CA ASP A 63 -7.21 9.38 -13.98
C ASP A 63 -5.78 9.93 -14.06
N LEU A 64 -4.86 9.35 -13.27
CA LEU A 64 -3.45 9.76 -13.15
C LEU A 64 -2.47 8.88 -13.95
N ASP A 65 -2.96 8.07 -14.88
CA ASP A 65 -2.15 7.17 -15.71
C ASP A 65 -1.54 7.85 -16.95
#